data_AF-A0A9E4UML8-F1
#
_entry.id   AF-A0A9E4UML8-F1
#
_cell.length_a   1.000
_cell.length_b   1.000
_cell.length_c   1.000
_cell.angle_alpha   90.00
_cell.angle_beta   90.00
_cell.angle_gamma   90.00
#
_symmetry.space_group_name_H-M   'P 1'
#
loop_
_entity.id
_entity.type
_entity.pdbx_description
1 polymer ?
#
loop_
_entity_poly.entity_id
_entity_poly.type
_entity_poly.pdbx_seq_one_letter_code
_entity_poly.pdbx_strand_id
1 'polypeptide(L)'
;SGHHPLPFSRVVEIDPSSNQIVWEYADNPAYNFFSPYISGARRLPNGNTLITEGMFGRMFQVTPEGDVVWEYINPHFHEDAENAVVNRVFRATHYLPEEISQLQ
;
A
#
# COMPACT_ATOMS: atom_id res chain seq x y z
N SER A 1 -20.94 16.81 -0.98
CA SER A 1 -21.25 15.46 -1.53
C SER A 1 -20.34 15.21 -2.73
N GLY A 2 -19.11 14.75 -2.48
CA GLY A 2 -18.10 14.50 -3.53
C GLY A 2 -18.03 13.03 -3.88
N HIS A 3 -19.07 12.51 -4.54
CA HIS A 3 -19.11 11.11 -4.94
C HIS A 3 -18.11 10.92 -6.10
N HIS A 4 -16.96 10.32 -5.80
CA HIS A 4 -16.05 9.87 -6.83
C HIS A 4 -16.72 8.69 -7.58
N PRO A 5 -16.77 8.69 -8.92
CA PRO A 5 -17.60 7.76 -9.68
C PRO A 5 -17.15 6.30 -9.60
N LEU A 6 -15.90 6.07 -9.18
CA LEU A 6 -15.27 4.75 -9.06
C LEU A 6 -14.75 4.51 -7.64
N PRO A 7 -14.74 3.26 -7.15
CA PRO A 7 -14.14 2.94 -5.86
C PRO A 7 -12.64 3.23 -5.88
N PHE A 8 -12.09 3.62 -4.74
CA PHE A 8 -10.67 3.87 -4.56
C PHE A 8 -10.24 3.60 -3.11
N SER A 9 -8.95 3.39 -2.91
CA SER A 9 -8.30 3.31 -1.60
C SER A 9 -7.42 4.54 -1.40
N ARG A 10 -7.18 4.87 -0.13
CA ARG A 10 -6.21 5.89 0.28
C ARG A 10 -5.49 5.42 1.54
N VAL A 11 -4.28 5.92 1.75
CA VAL A 11 -3.55 5.79 3.02
C VAL A 11 -3.66 7.12 3.74
N VAL A 12 -4.01 7.08 5.02
CA VAL A 12 -4.07 8.27 5.86
C VAL A 12 -3.17 8.11 7.08
N GLU A 13 -2.50 9.18 7.44
CA GLU A 13 -1.84 9.34 8.73
C GLU A 13 -2.66 10.31 9.57
N ILE A 14 -2.99 9.89 10.79
CA ILE A 14 -3.85 10.65 11.70
C ILE A 14 -3.04 11.00 12.93
N ASP A 15 -3.03 12.27 13.30
CA ASP A 15 -2.55 12.69 14.62
C ASP A 15 -3.58 12.25 15.68
N PRO A 16 -3.24 11.32 16.59
CA PRO A 16 -4.19 10.79 17.55
C PRO A 16 -4.64 11.82 18.60
N SER A 17 -3.89 12.92 18.80
CA SER A 17 -4.25 13.95 19.77
C SER A 17 -5.33 14.90 19.26
N SER A 18 -5.31 15.19 17.96
CA SER A 18 -6.21 16.14 17.29
C SER A 18 -7.24 15.48 16.38
N ASN A 19 -7.10 14.17 16.13
CA ASN A 19 -7.89 13.40 15.18
C ASN A 19 -7.86 14.01 13.75
N GLN A 20 -6.79 14.75 13.42
CA GLN A 20 -6.62 15.35 12.11
C GLN A 20 -5.80 14.44 11.20
N ILE A 21 -6.17 14.41 9.92
CA ILE A 21 -5.33 13.81 8.87
C ILE A 21 -4.12 14.74 8.66
N VAL A 22 -2.93 14.25 8.97
CA VAL A 22 -1.67 15.02 8.82
C VAL A 22 -0.92 14.66 7.54
N TRP A 23 -1.25 13.52 6.93
CA TRP A 23 -0.77 13.11 5.63
C TRP A 23 -1.76 12.17 4.96
N GLU A 24 -1.86 12.24 3.64
CA GLU A 24 -2.70 11.36 2.84
C GLU A 24 -1.98 11.01 1.54
N TYR A 25 -2.10 9.74 1.14
CA TYR A 25 -1.83 9.30 -0.21
C TYR A 25 -3.09 8.71 -0.84
N ALA A 26 -3.44 9.25 -2.00
CA ALA A 26 -4.32 8.62 -2.97
C ALA A 26 -3.63 8.74 -4.33
N ASP A 27 -3.83 7.75 -5.19
CA ASP A 27 -3.27 7.82 -6.55
C ASP A 27 -3.96 8.95 -7.35
N ASN A 28 -3.38 9.33 -8.47
CA ASN A 28 -3.97 10.31 -9.37
C ASN A 28 -3.94 9.79 -10.81
N PRO A 29 -5.10 9.38 -11.37
CA PRO A 29 -6.43 9.40 -10.76
C PRO A 29 -6.61 8.38 -9.61
N ALA A 30 -7.46 8.72 -8.63
CA ALA A 30 -7.64 7.92 -7.41
C ALA A 30 -8.05 6.46 -7.66
N TYR A 31 -8.79 6.19 -8.73
CA TYR A 31 -9.21 4.83 -9.07
C TYR A 31 -8.07 3.91 -9.53
N ASN A 32 -6.85 4.42 -9.73
CA ASN A 32 -5.67 3.59 -10.01
C ASN A 32 -5.18 2.81 -8.79
N PHE A 33 -5.62 3.19 -7.60
CA PHE A 33 -5.31 2.49 -6.36
C PHE A 33 -6.59 2.07 -5.67
N PHE A 34 -6.85 0.77 -5.61
CA PHE A 34 -8.01 0.23 -4.93
C PHE A 34 -7.74 -1.20 -4.47
N SER A 35 -7.98 -1.47 -3.20
CA SER A 35 -8.05 -2.83 -2.68
C SER A 35 -9.21 -2.92 -1.69
N PRO A 36 -10.24 -3.73 -1.97
CA PRO A 36 -11.44 -3.80 -1.14
C PRO A 36 -11.19 -4.53 0.20
N TYR A 37 -10.11 -5.30 0.31
CA TYR A 37 -9.73 -6.01 1.54
C TYR A 37 -8.27 -6.48 1.47
N ILE A 38 -7.70 -6.80 2.64
CA ILE A 38 -6.33 -7.35 2.78
C ILE A 38 -5.29 -6.36 2.26
N SER A 39 -5.00 -5.32 3.04
CA SER A 39 -4.07 -4.25 2.67
C SER A 39 -3.27 -3.79 3.88
N GLY A 40 -2.23 -2.99 3.65
CA GLY A 40 -1.45 -2.41 4.72
C GLY A 40 -0.64 -1.21 4.25
N ALA A 41 -0.23 -0.38 5.21
CA ALA A 41 0.73 0.69 4.97
C ALA A 41 1.69 0.77 6.17
N ARG A 42 2.98 1.02 5.90
CA ARG A 42 4.01 1.21 6.92
C ARG A 42 4.95 2.33 6.52
N ARG A 43 5.06 3.34 7.37
CA ARG A 43 6.12 4.36 7.28
C ARG A 43 7.48 3.71 7.54
N LEU A 44 8.45 3.99 6.69
CA LEU A 44 9.83 3.52 6.75
C LEU A 44 10.75 4.58 7.38
N PRO A 45 11.90 4.19 7.96
CA PRO A 45 12.83 5.15 8.58
C PRO A 45 13.37 6.23 7.65
N ASN A 46 13.42 5.98 6.33
CA ASN A 46 13.81 6.98 5.33
C ASN A 46 12.69 7.99 4.99
N GLY A 47 11.52 7.89 5.62
CA GLY A 47 10.37 8.76 5.39
C GLY A 47 9.37 8.25 4.35
N ASN A 48 9.73 7.27 3.52
CA ASN A 48 8.81 6.68 2.54
C ASN A 48 7.74 5.84 3.23
N THR A 49 6.62 5.59 2.54
CA THR A 49 5.58 4.67 2.99
C THR A 49 5.52 3.46 2.08
N LEU A 50 5.73 2.27 2.64
CA LEU A 50 5.44 1.01 1.95
C LEU A 50 3.94 0.73 2.02
N ILE A 51 3.31 0.49 0.89
CA ILE A 51 1.88 0.22 0.74
C ILE A 51 1.70 -1.17 0.13
N THR A 52 0.74 -1.93 0.66
CA THR A 52 0.31 -3.24 0.13
C THR A 52 -1.11 -3.11 -0.39
N GLU A 53 -1.29 -3.19 -1.71
CA GLU A 53 -2.56 -3.34 -2.41
C GLU A 53 -2.82 -4.84 -2.59
N GLY A 54 -3.24 -5.50 -1.50
CA GLY A 54 -3.09 -6.95 -1.39
C GLY A 54 -4.03 -7.75 -2.27
N MET A 55 -5.24 -7.26 -2.60
CA MET A 55 -6.12 -7.98 -3.53
C MET A 55 -5.53 -8.11 -4.93
N PHE A 56 -4.74 -7.13 -5.37
CA PHE A 56 -4.11 -7.09 -6.69
C PHE A 56 -2.62 -7.46 -6.66
N GLY A 57 -2.12 -7.93 -5.50
CA GLY A 57 -0.76 -8.42 -5.35
C GLY A 57 0.32 -7.37 -5.62
N ARG A 58 -0.01 -6.08 -5.53
CA ARG A 58 0.91 -4.96 -5.77
C ARG A 58 1.43 -4.44 -4.43
N MET A 59 2.74 -4.19 -4.38
CA MET A 59 3.41 -3.53 -3.28
C MET A 59 4.23 -2.38 -3.85
N PHE A 60 4.17 -1.22 -3.23
CA PHE A 60 4.86 -0.05 -3.74
C PHE A 60 5.29 0.87 -2.60
N GLN A 61 6.33 1.67 -2.84
CA GLN A 61 6.80 2.69 -1.91
C GLN A 61 6.51 4.07 -2.48
N VAL A 62 5.98 4.95 -1.62
CA VAL A 62 5.72 6.36 -1.95
C VAL A 62 6.57 7.28 -1.09
N THR A 63 7.06 8.37 -1.66
CA THR A 63 7.70 9.47 -0.90
C THR A 63 6.67 10.21 -0.05
N PRO A 64 7.09 11.05 0.93
CA PRO A 64 6.17 11.97 1.62
C PRO A 64 5.40 12.89 0.67
N GLU A 65 5.98 13.23 -0.48
CA GLU A 65 5.39 14.06 -1.53
C GLU A 65 4.38 13.30 -2.40
N GLY A 66 4.34 11.97 -2.29
CA GLY A 66 3.40 11.09 -3.01
C GLY A 66 3.97 10.44 -4.26
N ASP A 67 5.27 10.57 -4.54
CA ASP A 67 5.89 9.95 -5.71
C ASP A 67 6.13 8.45 -5.49
N VAL A 68 5.73 7.61 -6.45
CA VAL A 68 6.06 6.18 -6.43
C VAL A 68 7.52 5.99 -6.82
N VAL A 69 8.33 5.46 -5.91
CA VAL A 69 9.79 5.28 -6.10
C VAL A 69 10.22 3.82 -6.20
N TRP A 70 9.32 2.90 -5.87
CA TRP A 70 9.55 1.47 -6.04
C TRP A 70 8.20 0.76 -6.18
N GLU A 71 8.15 -0.28 -6.99
CA GLU A 71 6.96 -1.08 -7.22
C GLU A 71 7.33 -2.53 -7.50
N TYR A 72 6.52 -3.45 -6.99
CA TYR A 72 6.58 -4.86 -7.28
C TYR A 72 5.16 -5.43 -7.38
N ILE A 73 4.93 -6.26 -8.38
CA ILE A 73 3.69 -7.01 -8.58
C ILE A 73 4.02 -8.48 -8.42
N ASN A 74 3.30 -9.17 -7.54
CA ASN A 74 3.46 -10.61 -7.32
C ASN A 74 3.23 -11.37 -8.64
N PRO A 75 4.25 -12.04 -9.21
CA PRO A 75 4.12 -12.77 -10.46
C PRO A 75 3.48 -14.15 -10.29
N HIS A 76 3.23 -14.58 -9.04
CA HIS A 76 2.70 -15.91 -8.74
C HIS A 76 1.17 -15.88 -8.65
N PHE A 77 0.53 -16.35 -9.72
CA PHE A 77 -0.91 -16.51 -9.80
C PHE A 77 -1.35 -17.92 -9.39
N HIS A 78 -2.53 -18.01 -8.79
CA HIS A 78 -3.21 -19.26 -8.47
C HIS A 78 -4.72 -19.09 -8.61
N GLU A 79 -5.44 -20.21 -8.75
CA GLU A 79 -6.89 -20.21 -8.67
C GLU A 79 -7.32 -20.21 -7.20
N ASP A 80 -8.22 -19.31 -6.83
CA ASP A 80 -8.84 -19.31 -5.51
C ASP A 80 -10.04 -20.27 -5.44
N ALA A 81 -10.72 -20.30 -4.28
CA ALA A 81 -11.89 -21.17 -4.05
C ALA A 81 -13.08 -20.88 -4.99
N GLU A 82 -13.10 -19.73 -5.66
CA GLU A 82 -14.12 -19.32 -6.62
C GLU A 82 -13.67 -19.52 -8.07
N ASN A 83 -12.51 -20.17 -8.29
CA ASN A 83 -11.84 -20.36 -9.58
C ASN A 83 -11.38 -19.04 -10.24
N ALA A 84 -11.20 -17.97 -9.46
CA ALA A 84 -10.60 -16.74 -9.97
C ALA A 84 -9.07 -16.87 -9.98
N VAL A 85 -8.43 -16.46 -11.08
CA VAL A 85 -6.97 -16.39 -11.17
C VAL A 85 -6.49 -15.13 -10.45
N VAL A 86 -5.79 -15.29 -9.34
CA VAL A 86 -5.40 -14.20 -8.44
C VAL A 86 -3.94 -14.31 -7.98
N ASN A 87 -3.33 -13.18 -7.61
CA ASN A 87 -1.96 -13.08 -7.11
C ASN A 87 -1.90 -12.40 -5.73
N ARG A 88 -2.92 -12.60 -4.89
CA ARG A 88 -3.14 -11.87 -3.64
C ARG A 88 -1.93 -11.93 -2.70
N VAL A 89 -1.65 -10.84 -2.00
CA VAL A 89 -0.61 -10.72 -0.97
C VAL A 89 -1.26 -10.26 0.33
N PHE A 90 -1.01 -10.97 1.44
CA PHE A 90 -1.59 -10.60 2.73
C PHE A 90 -0.93 -9.36 3.36
N ARG A 91 0.41 -9.34 3.36
CA ARG A 91 1.22 -8.29 3.95
C ARG A 91 2.59 -8.27 3.31
N ALA A 92 3.11 -7.07 3.04
CA ALA A 92 4.53 -6.87 2.81
C ALA A 92 5.19 -6.21 4.02
N THR A 93 6.43 -6.59 4.29
CA THR A 93 7.30 -5.91 5.25
C THR A 93 8.61 -5.63 4.54
N HIS A 94 9.03 -4.37 4.55
CA HIS A 94 10.37 -3.99 4.14
C HIS A 94 11.24 -3.87 5.39
N TYR A 95 12.47 -4.37 5.29
CA TYR A 95 13.49 -4.27 6.31
C TYR A 95 14.65 -3.48 5.71
N LEU A 96 15.08 -2.43 6.41
CA LEU A 96 16.36 -1.81 6.10
C LEU A 96 17.51 -2.74 6.54
N PRO A 97 18.70 -2.67 5.90
CA PRO A 97 19.84 -3.49 6.29
C PRO A 97 20.14 -3.43 7.80
N GLU A 98 20.00 -2.26 8.41
CA GLU A 98 20.17 -2.05 9.85
C GLU A 98 19.11 -2.72 10.73
N GLU A 99 17.93 -3.07 10.18
CA GLU A 99 16.87 -3.82 10.87
C GLU A 99 17.10 -5.34 10.81
N ILE A 100 18.05 -5.81 10.00
CA ILE A 100 18.39 -7.24 9.86
C ILE A 100 19.72 -7.49 10.57
N SER A 101 19.66 -7.99 11.81
CA SER A 101 20.86 -8.23 12.64
C SER A 101 21.88 -9.19 12.01
N GLN A 102 21.47 -10.04 11.06
CA GLN A 102 22.37 -10.93 10.34
C GLN A 102 23.10 -10.27 9.16
N LEU A 103 22.76 -9.02 8.81
CA LEU A 103 23.41 -8.23 7.75
C LEU A 103 24.32 -7.12 8.31
N GLN A 104 24.48 -7.03 9.63
CA GLN A 104 25.45 -6.16 10.32
C GLN A 104 26.76 -6.91 10.57
#